data_AF-A0A7S1RWH9-F1
#
_entry.id   AF-A0A7S1RWH9-F1
#
_cell.length_a   1.000
_cell.length_b   1.000
_cell.length_c   1.000
_cell.angle_alpha   90.00
_cell.angle_beta   90.00
_cell.angle_gamma   90.00
#
_symmetry.space_group_name_H-M   'P 1'
#
loop_
_entity.id
_entity.type
_entity.pdbx_description
1 polymer ?
#
loop_
_entity_poly.entity_id
_entity_poly.type
_entity_poly.pdbx_seq_one_letter_code
_entity_poly.pdbx_strand_id
1 'polypeptide(L)'
;RIQLAWWFRLCCFCYSAVGLDMAWRLRAMTCNCPSYPWHVEAWLLLLQGLLSFLHDAYFAGRSPAAKAADRACATFLTLCQPLKFSFCHMDVTQFALLVAFWSLGLSCYLAGGRAFASGKWRKYQVFHTLWHILLPLGGLLWIEYTRGALAPWLAPAPSGLHVTGVPLTGLLAGFGQGCADLQPLSGPA
;
A
#
# COMPACT_ATOMS: atom_id res chain seq x y z
N ARG A 1 -26.32 9.23 -19.61
CA ARG A 1 -25.67 9.16 -18.28
C ARG A 1 -24.75 7.94 -18.29
N ILE A 2 -23.49 8.06 -17.87
CA ILE A 2 -22.55 6.93 -17.84
C ILE A 2 -23.03 5.95 -16.75
N GLN A 3 -23.27 4.69 -17.12
CA GLN A 3 -23.54 3.64 -16.14
C GLN A 3 -22.21 3.17 -15.54
N LEU A 4 -22.05 3.41 -14.23
CA LEU A 4 -20.90 2.94 -13.47
C LEU A 4 -21.21 1.55 -12.91
N ALA A 5 -20.29 0.61 -13.12
CA ALA A 5 -20.40 -0.71 -12.53
C ALA A 5 -20.33 -0.65 -10.99
N TRP A 6 -20.97 -1.58 -10.31
CA TRP A 6 -20.97 -1.61 -8.84
C TRP A 6 -19.57 -1.80 -8.27
N TRP A 7 -18.75 -2.66 -8.90
CA TRP A 7 -17.37 -2.93 -8.49
C TRP A 7 -16.49 -1.69 -8.62
N PHE A 8 -16.75 -0.84 -9.62
CA PHE A 8 -16.03 0.42 -9.80
C PHE A 8 -16.21 1.33 -8.60
N ARG A 9 -17.43 1.39 -8.06
CA ARG A 9 -17.77 2.19 -6.86
C ARG A 9 -17.14 1.61 -5.60
N LEU A 10 -17.21 0.28 -5.43
CA LEU A 10 -16.67 -0.39 -4.25
C LEU A 10 -15.14 -0.26 -4.15
N CYS A 11 -14.43 -0.43 -5.27
CA CYS A 11 -12.98 -0.38 -5.30
C CYS A 11 -12.39 1.01 -5.00
N CYS A 12 -13.19 2.08 -4.99
CA CYS A 12 -12.75 3.40 -4.51
C CYS A 12 -12.24 3.32 -3.05
N PHE A 13 -12.78 2.41 -2.24
CA PHE A 13 -12.41 2.25 -0.83
C PHE A 13 -11.19 1.35 -0.59
N CYS A 14 -10.53 0.83 -1.63
CA CYS A 14 -9.31 0.03 -1.48
C CYS A 14 -8.19 0.79 -0.75
N TYR A 15 -8.03 2.09 -1.02
CA TYR A 15 -7.09 2.95 -0.29
C TYR A 15 -7.45 3.04 1.20
N SER A 16 -8.72 3.22 1.55
CA SER A 16 -9.14 3.31 2.95
C SER A 16 -8.95 1.97 3.68
N ALA A 17 -9.19 0.84 3.02
CA ALA A 17 -8.94 -0.47 3.61
C ALA A 17 -7.45 -0.65 3.99
N VAL A 18 -6.54 -0.28 3.07
CA VAL A 18 -5.09 -0.34 3.33
C VAL A 18 -4.66 0.73 4.35
N GLY A 19 -5.27 1.91 4.34
CA GLY A 19 -5.02 2.94 5.35
C GLY A 19 -5.41 2.50 6.76
N LEU A 20 -6.53 1.76 6.89
CA LEU A 20 -6.96 1.18 8.16
C LEU A 20 -6.01 0.08 8.64
N ASP A 21 -5.61 -0.82 7.73
CA ASP A 21 -4.62 -1.85 8.05
C ASP A 21 -3.27 -1.23 8.46
N MET A 22 -2.81 -0.22 7.72
CA MET A 22 -1.61 0.55 8.06
C MET A 22 -1.71 1.20 9.45
N ALA A 23 -2.85 1.82 9.77
CA ALA A 23 -3.09 2.45 11.07
C ALA A 23 -3.10 1.43 12.22
N TRP A 24 -3.69 0.25 12.01
CA TRP A 24 -3.68 -0.84 12.99
C TRP A 24 -2.26 -1.35 13.27
N ARG A 25 -1.40 -1.31 12.25
CA ARG A 25 -0.05 -1.90 12.26
C ARG A 25 1.05 -0.85 12.46
N LEU A 26 0.65 0.36 12.82
CA LEU A 26 1.50 1.54 12.79
C LEU A 26 2.74 1.43 13.69
N ARG A 27 2.56 0.88 14.90
CA ARG A 27 3.67 0.63 15.84
C ARG A 27 4.76 -0.22 15.20
N ALA A 28 4.39 -1.32 14.54
CA ALA A 28 5.36 -2.23 13.91
C ALA A 28 6.10 -1.56 12.74
N MET A 29 5.43 -0.71 11.97
CA MET A 29 6.08 0.03 10.88
C MET A 29 7.04 1.11 11.40
N THR A 30 6.63 1.86 12.42
CA THR A 30 7.48 2.89 13.04
C THR A 30 8.74 2.28 13.65
N CYS A 31 8.69 1.08 14.21
CA CYS A 31 9.89 0.38 14.68
C CYS A 31 10.89 0.07 13.55
N ASN A 32 10.40 -0.31 12.37
CA ASN A 32 11.25 -0.69 11.23
C ASN A 32 11.80 0.52 10.47
N CYS A 33 11.04 1.61 10.40
CA CYS A 33 11.45 2.82 9.70
C CYS A 33 10.91 4.07 10.44
N PRO A 34 11.54 4.49 11.54
CA PRO A 34 11.00 5.54 12.42
C PRO A 34 11.05 6.94 11.78
N SER A 35 11.94 7.15 10.80
CA SER A 35 12.10 8.45 10.14
C SER A 35 10.99 8.77 9.14
N TYR A 36 10.23 7.76 8.71
CA TYR A 36 9.17 7.95 7.73
C TYR A 36 7.83 8.31 8.43
N PRO A 37 7.08 9.32 7.94
CA PRO A 37 5.89 9.83 8.59
C PRO A 37 4.65 8.94 8.37
N TRP A 38 4.68 7.70 8.88
CA TRP A 38 3.65 6.69 8.65
C TRP A 38 2.23 7.13 9.03
N HIS A 39 2.09 7.92 10.10
CA HIS A 39 0.80 8.47 10.53
C HIS A 39 0.14 9.30 9.42
N VAL A 40 0.94 10.11 8.71
CA VAL A 40 0.44 10.98 7.64
C VAL A 40 -0.01 10.14 6.45
N GLU A 41 0.79 9.16 6.02
CA GLU A 41 0.39 8.27 4.92
C GLU A 41 -0.89 7.49 5.26
N ALA A 42 -1.01 6.93 6.47
CA ALA A 42 -2.20 6.20 6.89
C ALA A 42 -3.47 7.06 6.84
N TRP A 43 -3.42 8.29 7.36
CA TRP A 43 -4.55 9.23 7.28
C TRP A 43 -4.90 9.63 5.85
N LEU A 44 -3.90 9.89 5.01
CA LEU A 44 -4.12 10.23 3.62
C LEU A 44 -4.74 9.06 2.85
N LEU A 45 -4.33 7.82 3.12
CA LEU A 45 -4.95 6.62 2.53
C LEU A 45 -6.44 6.49 2.91
N LEU A 46 -6.78 6.74 4.19
CA LEU A 46 -8.16 6.76 4.66
C LEU A 46 -8.99 7.81 3.92
N LEU A 47 -8.49 9.04 3.83
CA LEU A 47 -9.13 10.15 3.13
C LEU A 47 -9.23 9.91 1.62
N GLN A 48 -8.21 9.31 1.02
CA GLN A 48 -8.14 9.07 -0.42
C GLN A 48 -9.30 8.20 -0.92
N GLY A 49 -9.69 7.16 -0.17
CA GLY A 49 -10.82 6.33 -0.60
C GLY A 49 -12.16 7.08 -0.58
N LEU A 50 -12.34 8.00 0.39
CA LEU A 50 -13.52 8.89 0.43
C LEU A 50 -13.50 9.89 -0.74
N LEU A 51 -12.36 10.55 -0.97
CA LEU A 51 -12.21 11.52 -2.05
C LEU A 51 -12.41 10.88 -3.42
N SER A 52 -11.85 9.68 -3.62
CA SER A 52 -12.06 8.90 -4.84
C SER A 52 -13.52 8.52 -5.01
N PHE A 53 -14.22 8.03 -3.97
CA PHE A 53 -15.64 7.73 -4.07
C PHE A 53 -16.46 8.96 -4.44
N LEU A 54 -16.20 10.11 -3.82
CA LEU A 54 -16.88 11.36 -4.12
C LEU A 54 -16.69 11.75 -5.59
N HIS A 55 -15.44 11.77 -6.07
CA HIS A 55 -15.11 12.16 -7.43
C HIS A 55 -15.60 11.14 -8.47
N ASP A 56 -15.22 9.87 -8.34
CA ASP A 56 -15.40 8.83 -9.35
C ASP A 56 -16.81 8.24 -9.34
N ALA A 57 -17.41 8.00 -8.17
CA ALA A 57 -18.67 7.28 -8.03
C ALA A 57 -19.88 8.20 -7.80
N TYR A 58 -19.79 9.10 -6.82
CA TYR A 58 -20.91 9.96 -6.43
C TYR A 58 -21.16 11.08 -7.45
N PHE A 59 -20.14 11.87 -7.76
CA PHE A 59 -20.25 12.94 -8.77
C PHE A 59 -20.08 12.43 -10.20
N ALA A 60 -19.53 11.21 -10.38
CA ALA A 60 -19.21 10.63 -11.68
C ALA A 60 -18.36 11.59 -12.55
N GLY A 61 -17.32 12.18 -11.94
CA GLY A 61 -16.37 13.09 -12.59
C GLY A 61 -16.87 14.52 -12.83
N ARG A 62 -18.09 14.87 -12.39
CA ARG A 62 -18.72 16.17 -12.69
C ARG A 62 -18.30 17.32 -11.77
N SER A 63 -17.82 17.03 -10.57
CA SER A 63 -17.43 18.08 -9.60
C SER A 63 -15.94 18.43 -9.75
N PRO A 64 -15.59 19.66 -10.18
CA PRO A 64 -14.19 20.06 -10.34
C PRO A 64 -13.44 20.12 -9.00
N ALA A 65 -14.10 20.50 -7.91
CA ALA A 65 -13.51 20.55 -6.57
C ALA A 65 -13.17 19.13 -6.07
N ALA A 66 -14.09 18.18 -6.19
CA ALA A 66 -13.83 16.79 -5.80
C ALA A 66 -12.68 16.18 -6.62
N LYS A 67 -12.65 16.47 -7.93
CA LYS A 67 -11.57 16.05 -8.82
C LYS A 67 -10.20 16.62 -8.40
N ALA A 68 -10.14 17.90 -8.05
CA ALA A 68 -8.90 18.52 -7.62
C ALA A 68 -8.38 17.92 -6.32
N ALA A 69 -9.26 17.74 -5.32
CA ALA A 69 -8.91 17.14 -4.04
C ALA A 69 -8.42 15.68 -4.18
N ASP A 70 -9.18 14.86 -4.91
CA ASP A 70 -8.83 13.46 -5.20
C ASP A 70 -7.46 13.36 -5.91
N ARG A 71 -7.24 14.15 -6.96
CA ARG A 71 -5.97 14.12 -7.70
C ARG A 71 -4.79 14.61 -6.87
N ALA A 72 -4.96 15.66 -6.08
CA ALA A 72 -3.89 16.17 -5.23
C ALA A 72 -3.45 15.12 -4.20
N CYS A 73 -4.41 14.51 -3.50
CA CYS A 73 -4.15 13.46 -2.52
C CYS A 73 -3.54 12.20 -3.18
N ALA A 74 -4.13 11.71 -4.29
CA ALA A 74 -3.60 10.56 -5.02
C ALA A 74 -2.18 10.79 -5.54
N THR A 75 -1.88 12.00 -6.05
CA THR A 75 -0.54 12.35 -6.53
C THR A 75 0.45 12.33 -5.39
N PHE A 76 0.11 12.94 -4.25
CA PHE A 76 0.96 12.94 -3.06
C PHE A 76 1.23 11.50 -2.58
N LEU A 77 0.20 10.68 -2.43
CA LEU A 77 0.34 9.26 -2.05
C LEU A 77 1.14 8.42 -3.05
N THR A 78 1.06 8.75 -4.33
CA THR A 78 1.88 8.11 -5.38
C THR A 78 3.34 8.51 -5.23
N LEU A 79 3.64 9.77 -4.86
CA LEU A 79 4.98 10.26 -4.60
C LEU A 79 5.55 9.81 -3.25
N CYS A 80 4.71 9.46 -2.29
CA CYS A 80 5.13 8.79 -1.06
C CYS A 80 5.87 7.46 -1.34
N GLN A 81 5.53 6.76 -2.43
CA GLN A 81 6.18 5.50 -2.76
C GLN A 81 7.68 5.65 -3.03
N PRO A 82 8.14 6.48 -4.00
CA PRO A 82 9.58 6.72 -4.18
C PRO A 82 10.22 7.45 -2.99
N LEU A 83 9.46 8.25 -2.24
CA LEU A 83 9.98 8.91 -1.04
C LEU A 83 10.47 7.90 0.01
N LYS A 84 9.85 6.72 0.10
CA LYS A 84 10.29 5.65 1.01
C LYS A 84 11.74 5.21 0.78
N PHE A 85 12.27 5.33 -0.44
CA PHE A 85 13.69 5.03 -0.72
C PHE A 85 14.66 5.94 0.03
N SER A 86 14.24 7.15 0.38
CA SER A 86 15.07 8.11 1.13
C SER A 86 15.04 7.90 2.63
N PHE A 87 14.01 7.24 3.16
CA PHE A 87 13.77 7.12 4.60
C PHE A 87 13.90 5.70 5.14
N CYS A 88 13.60 4.69 4.32
CA CYS A 88 13.54 3.31 4.75
C CYS A 88 14.63 2.49 4.06
N HIS A 89 15.40 1.75 4.85
CA HIS A 89 16.31 0.75 4.33
C HIS A 89 15.49 -0.42 3.80
N MET A 90 15.68 -0.78 2.52
CA MET A 90 14.92 -1.83 1.85
C MET A 90 15.82 -2.94 1.37
N ASP A 91 15.36 -4.18 1.50
CA ASP A 91 15.93 -5.31 0.76
C ASP A 91 15.43 -5.37 -0.69
N VAL A 92 15.96 -6.32 -1.44
CA VAL A 92 15.63 -6.51 -2.88
C VAL A 92 14.15 -6.82 -3.08
N THR A 93 13.53 -7.57 -2.17
CA THR A 93 12.12 -7.96 -2.28
C THR A 93 11.19 -6.77 -2.04
N GLN A 94 11.45 -5.98 -1.00
CA GLN A 94 10.73 -4.73 -0.71
C GLN A 94 10.83 -3.76 -1.88
N PHE A 95 12.04 -3.59 -2.42
CA PHE A 95 12.29 -2.77 -3.59
C PHE A 95 11.50 -3.26 -4.81
N ALA A 96 11.58 -4.55 -5.12
CA ALA A 96 10.90 -5.16 -6.26
C ALA A 96 9.37 -5.02 -6.17
N LEU A 97 8.78 -5.29 -4.99
CA LEU A 97 7.35 -5.10 -4.74
C LEU A 97 6.94 -3.65 -5.00
N LEU A 98 7.67 -2.69 -4.43
CA LEU A 98 7.34 -1.28 -4.55
C LEU A 98 7.40 -0.82 -6.01
N VAL A 99 8.50 -1.12 -6.71
CA VAL A 99 8.69 -0.73 -8.11
C VAL A 99 7.67 -1.39 -9.03
N ALA A 100 7.38 -2.69 -8.85
CA ALA A 100 6.46 -3.43 -9.70
C ALA A 100 5.03 -2.89 -9.58
N PHE A 101 4.49 -2.78 -8.37
CA PHE A 101 3.11 -2.31 -8.18
C PHE A 101 2.95 -0.83 -8.49
N TRP A 102 3.96 0.00 -8.21
CA TRP A 102 3.97 1.40 -8.61
C TRP A 102 3.93 1.56 -10.14
N SER A 103 4.78 0.83 -10.86
CA SER A 103 4.85 0.89 -12.32
C SER A 103 3.58 0.34 -12.98
N LEU A 104 3.05 -0.78 -12.49
CA LEU A 104 1.80 -1.36 -12.97
C LEU A 104 0.61 -0.44 -12.71
N GLY A 105 0.54 0.16 -11.53
CA GLY A 105 -0.44 1.19 -11.19
C GLY A 105 -0.38 2.34 -12.19
N LEU A 106 0.78 2.98 -12.34
CA LEU A 106 0.93 4.13 -13.25
C LEU A 106 0.58 3.78 -14.70
N SER A 107 0.94 2.58 -15.15
CA SER A 107 0.56 2.06 -16.46
C SER A 107 -0.96 1.95 -16.62
N CYS A 108 -1.68 1.46 -15.59
CA CYS A 108 -3.13 1.42 -15.57
C CYS A 108 -3.75 2.83 -15.57
N TYR A 109 -3.19 3.79 -14.82
CA TYR A 109 -3.63 5.18 -14.84
C TYR A 109 -3.54 5.78 -16.25
N LEU A 110 -2.39 5.62 -16.91
CA LEU A 110 -2.18 6.12 -18.27
C LEU A 110 -3.10 5.45 -19.29
N ALA A 111 -3.25 4.11 -19.21
CA ALA A 111 -4.15 3.35 -20.07
C ALA A 111 -5.62 3.76 -19.86
N GLY A 112 -6.04 3.96 -18.62
CA GLY A 112 -7.35 4.47 -18.24
C GLY A 112 -7.61 5.86 -18.82
N GLY A 113 -6.65 6.78 -18.69
CA GLY A 113 -6.73 8.12 -19.29
C GLY A 113 -6.90 8.09 -20.81
N ARG A 114 -6.15 7.25 -21.51
CA ARG A 114 -6.30 7.03 -22.97
C ARG A 114 -7.68 6.47 -23.31
N ALA A 115 -8.16 5.47 -22.55
CA ALA A 115 -9.47 4.89 -22.75
C ALA A 115 -10.60 5.91 -22.57
N PHE A 116 -10.51 6.76 -21.54
CA PHE A 116 -11.42 7.88 -21.27
C PHE A 116 -11.45 8.86 -22.44
N ALA A 117 -10.29 9.34 -22.90
CA ALA A 117 -10.18 10.26 -24.03
C ALA A 117 -10.78 9.69 -25.32
N SER A 118 -10.69 8.37 -25.52
CA SER A 118 -11.28 7.68 -26.68
C SER A 118 -12.76 7.30 -26.52
N GLY A 119 -13.43 7.70 -25.43
CA GLY A 119 -14.84 7.36 -25.17
C GLY A 119 -15.10 5.88 -24.84
N LYS A 120 -14.06 5.08 -24.58
CA LYS A 120 -14.17 3.64 -24.29
C LYS A 120 -14.44 3.40 -22.80
N TRP A 121 -15.64 3.76 -22.35
CA TRP A 121 -16.03 3.80 -20.93
C TRP A 121 -15.79 2.51 -20.14
N ARG A 122 -16.05 1.34 -20.73
CA ARG A 122 -15.80 0.05 -20.05
C ARG A 122 -14.32 -0.18 -19.79
N LYS A 123 -13.46 0.12 -20.77
CA LYS A 123 -12.00 0.00 -20.61
C LYS A 123 -11.48 0.99 -19.57
N TYR A 124 -12.00 2.22 -19.58
CA TYR A 124 -11.70 3.21 -18.55
C TYR A 124 -12.01 2.67 -17.15
N GLN A 125 -13.23 2.17 -16.92
CA GLN A 125 -13.61 1.65 -15.60
C GLN A 125 -12.69 0.51 -15.15
N VAL A 126 -12.34 -0.43 -16.05
CA VAL A 126 -11.43 -1.54 -15.72
C VAL A 126 -10.04 -1.03 -15.32
N PHE A 127 -9.39 -0.22 -16.15
CA PHE A 127 -8.04 0.26 -15.86
C PHE A 127 -7.98 1.18 -14.64
N HIS A 128 -9.01 2.01 -14.46
CA HIS A 128 -9.10 2.90 -13.30
C HIS A 128 -9.38 2.13 -11.99
N THR A 129 -10.16 1.05 -12.05
CA THR A 129 -10.29 0.15 -10.90
C THR A 129 -8.99 -0.61 -10.62
N LEU A 130 -8.26 -1.06 -11.64
CA LEU A 130 -6.95 -1.67 -11.44
C LEU A 130 -5.96 -0.67 -10.80
N TRP A 131 -6.00 0.61 -11.19
CA TRP A 131 -5.25 1.67 -10.51
C TRP A 131 -5.59 1.75 -9.00
N HIS A 132 -6.87 1.69 -8.65
CA HIS A 132 -7.33 1.69 -7.25
C HIS A 132 -6.96 0.43 -6.46
N ILE A 133 -6.70 -0.69 -7.13
CA ILE A 133 -6.34 -1.96 -6.47
C ILE A 133 -4.82 -2.11 -6.35
N LEU A 134 -4.08 -1.90 -7.44
CA LEU A 134 -2.67 -2.25 -7.53
C LEU A 134 -1.79 -1.43 -6.59
N LEU A 135 -1.98 -0.11 -6.52
CA LEU A 135 -1.17 0.73 -5.64
C LEU A 135 -1.38 0.39 -4.15
N PRO A 136 -2.62 0.31 -3.62
CA PRO A 136 -2.85 -0.12 -2.24
C PRO A 136 -2.35 -1.54 -1.97
N LEU A 137 -2.57 -2.47 -2.91
CA LEU A 137 -2.12 -3.86 -2.75
C LEU A 137 -0.58 -3.95 -2.65
N GLY A 138 0.15 -3.18 -3.46
CA GLY A 138 1.60 -3.09 -3.35
C GLY A 138 2.05 -2.59 -1.97
N GLY A 139 1.37 -1.57 -1.44
CA GLY A 139 1.60 -1.08 -0.08
C GLY A 139 1.32 -2.13 0.99
N LEU A 140 0.19 -2.84 0.90
CA LEU A 140 -0.17 -3.91 1.84
C LEU A 140 0.86 -5.05 1.84
N LEU A 141 1.24 -5.55 0.66
CA LEU A 141 2.24 -6.61 0.54
C LEU A 141 3.60 -6.18 1.09
N TRP A 142 3.99 -4.93 0.85
CA TRP A 142 5.21 -4.36 1.40
C TRP A 142 5.18 -4.32 2.93
N ILE A 143 4.06 -3.90 3.55
CA ILE A 143 3.88 -3.89 5.01
C ILE A 143 3.95 -5.31 5.58
N GLU A 144 3.23 -6.26 5.01
CA GLU A 144 3.20 -7.65 5.50
C GLU A 144 4.56 -8.33 5.36
N TYR A 145 5.29 -8.03 4.28
CA TYR A 145 6.67 -8.50 4.12
C TYR A 145 7.59 -7.92 5.19
N THR A 146 7.55 -6.60 5.40
CA THR A 146 8.41 -5.88 6.36
C THR A 146 8.19 -6.36 7.79
N ARG A 147 6.99 -6.83 8.10
CA ARG A 147 6.64 -7.40 9.41
C ARG A 147 7.09 -8.86 9.60
N GLY A 148 7.68 -9.48 8.58
CA GLY A 148 8.05 -10.89 8.60
C GLY A 148 6.87 -11.85 8.44
N ALA A 149 5.65 -11.37 8.18
CA ALA A 149 4.48 -12.24 7.98
C ALA A 149 4.59 -13.05 6.68
N LEU A 150 5.24 -12.49 5.65
CA LEU A 150 5.48 -13.16 4.37
C LEU A 150 6.88 -13.79 4.25
N ALA A 151 7.80 -13.51 5.18
CA ALA A 151 9.17 -14.00 5.10
C ALA A 151 9.28 -15.54 5.00
N PRO A 152 8.49 -16.34 5.76
CA PRO A 152 8.54 -17.80 5.63
C PRO A 152 8.11 -18.34 4.26
N TRP A 153 7.20 -17.62 3.59
CA TRP A 153 6.64 -18.02 2.29
C TRP A 153 7.51 -17.61 1.11
N LEU A 154 8.33 -16.58 1.30
CA LEU A 154 9.18 -16.00 0.24
C LEU A 154 10.64 -16.40 0.37
N ALA A 155 11.03 -17.01 1.50
CA ALA A 155 12.35 -17.62 1.62
C ALA A 155 12.51 -18.68 0.49
N PRO A 156 13.59 -18.61 -0.31
CA PRO A 156 13.83 -19.64 -1.32
C PRO A 156 13.82 -21.00 -0.64
N ALA A 157 13.07 -21.95 -1.22
CA ALA A 157 13.01 -23.31 -0.70
C ALA A 157 14.46 -23.79 -0.47
N PRO A 158 14.79 -24.30 0.74
CA PRO A 158 16.16 -24.64 1.09
C PRO A 158 16.69 -25.59 0.02
N SER A 159 17.65 -25.10 -0.79
CA SER A 159 18.14 -25.78 -1.99
C SER A 159 19.05 -26.97 -1.67
N GLY A 160 19.01 -27.45 -0.44
CA GLY A 160 19.83 -28.53 0.08
C GLY A 160 19.23 -29.05 1.38
N LEU A 161 18.32 -30.03 1.26
CA LEU A 161 17.96 -30.89 2.37
C LEU A 161 19.14 -31.84 2.65
N HIS A 162 20.24 -31.33 3.21
CA HIS A 162 21.20 -32.18 3.91
C HIS A 162 20.63 -32.42 5.31
N VAL A 163 19.89 -33.52 5.45
CA VAL A 163 19.37 -34.01 6.74
C VAL A 163 20.56 -34.48 7.57
N THR A 164 21.16 -33.58 8.34
CA THR A 164 22.07 -33.96 9.43
C THR A 164 21.66 -33.24 10.71
N GLY A 165 20.66 -33.81 11.39
CA GLY A 165 20.62 -33.95 12.85
C GLY A 165 20.72 -32.74 13.78
N VAL A 166 20.40 -31.50 13.35
CA VAL A 166 20.38 -30.35 14.28
C VAL A 166 18.99 -30.23 14.93
N PRO A 167 18.89 -30.21 16.28
CA PRO A 167 17.62 -30.08 16.98
C PRO A 167 16.96 -28.73 16.68
N LEU A 168 15.68 -28.80 16.32
CA LEU A 168 14.83 -27.72 15.79
C LEU A 168 14.48 -26.60 16.80
N THR A 169 15.11 -26.57 17.97
CA THR A 169 14.70 -25.72 19.10
C THR A 169 15.26 -24.28 19.06
N GLY A 170 16.22 -23.97 18.17
CA GLY A 170 16.89 -22.66 18.17
C GLY A 170 16.39 -21.61 17.15
N LEU A 171 15.64 -22.00 16.11
CA LEU A 171 15.43 -21.11 14.94
C LEU A 171 14.30 -20.08 15.12
N LEU A 172 13.46 -20.21 16.16
CA LEU A 172 12.32 -19.31 16.38
C LEU A 172 12.61 -18.17 17.37
N ALA A 173 13.79 -18.15 18.02
CA ALA A 173 14.08 -17.19 19.08
C ALA A 173 14.60 -15.81 18.60
N GLY A 174 14.96 -15.65 17.32
CA GLY A 174 15.70 -14.46 16.85
C GLY A 174 14.87 -13.30 16.24
N PHE A 175 13.58 -13.48 15.96
CA PHE A 175 12.82 -12.51 15.13
C PHE A 175 11.94 -11.51 15.90
N GLY A 176 12.00 -11.48 17.24
CA GLY A 176 11.05 -10.71 18.06
C GLY A 176 11.62 -9.54 18.88
N GLN A 177 12.93 -9.36 19.00
CA GLN A 177 13.51 -8.53 20.06
C GLN A 177 13.71 -7.03 19.74
N GLY A 178 13.45 -6.59 18.51
CA GLY A 178 13.84 -5.24 18.09
C GLY A 178 13.02 -4.05 18.64
N CYS A 179 11.82 -4.26 19.19
CA CYS A 179 10.96 -3.14 19.61
C CYS A 179 10.28 -3.30 20.98
N ALA A 180 10.61 -4.35 21.73
CA ALA A 180 10.06 -4.56 23.07
C ALA A 180 10.69 -3.61 24.12
N ASP A 181 11.87 -3.07 23.85
CA ASP A 181 12.64 -2.27 24.84
C ASP A 181 12.30 -0.77 24.87
N LEU A 182 11.44 -0.29 23.97
CA LEU A 182 10.85 1.05 24.09
C LEU A 182 9.63 0.98 25.01
N GLN A 183 9.85 0.68 26.30
CA GLN A 183 8.86 1.04 27.31
C GLN A 183 8.82 2.58 27.39
N PRO A 184 7.61 3.19 27.39
CA PRO A 184 7.51 4.62 27.65
C PRO A 184 8.09 4.87 29.04
N LEU A 185 9.18 5.64 29.10
CA LEU A 185 9.68 6.20 30.36
C LEU A 185 8.51 6.94 31.01
N SER A 186 7.88 6.30 31.98
CA SER A 186 6.93 6.93 32.88
C SER A 186 7.69 8.02 33.64
N GLY A 187 7.61 9.26 33.15
CA GLY A 187 8.11 10.41 33.89
C GLY A 187 7.31 10.58 35.17
N PRO A 188 7.94 10.93 36.31
CA PRO A 188 7.21 11.25 37.53
C PRO A 188 6.35 12.50 37.29
N ALA A 189 5.10 12.41 37.75
CA ALA A 189 4.13 13.51 37.79
C ALA A 189 4.55 14.62 38.75
#